data_AF-M2NTE1-F1
#
_entry.id   AF-M2NTE1-F1
#
_cell.length_a   1.000
_cell.length_b   1.000
_cell.length_c   1.000
_cell.angle_alpha   90.00
_cell.angle_beta   90.00
_cell.angle_gamma   90.00
#
_symmetry.space_group_name_H-M   'P 1'
#
loop_
_entity.id
_entity.type
_entity.pdbx_description
1 polymer ?
#
loop_
_entity_poly.entity_id
_entity_poly.type
_entity_poly.pdbx_seq_one_letter_code
_entity_poly.pdbx_strand_id
1 'polypeptide(L)' 'MVLRAWLEGGKPQALRVRVIFTVGTNDARSLVVSSPEAVHAAVQTWLEELGTGTMTFS' A
#
# COMPACT_ATOMS: atom_id res chain seq x y z
N MET A 1 -6.42 1.55 -10.49
CA MET A 1 -5.63 1.47 -9.24
C MET A 1 -4.33 0.76 -9.53
N VAL A 2 -3.25 1.16 -8.86
CA VAL A 2 -1.95 0.49 -8.93
C VAL A 2 -1.39 0.32 -7.52
N LEU A 3 -0.92 -0.89 -7.22
CA LEU A 3 -0.14 -1.21 -6.03
C LEU A 3 1.29 -1.50 -6.46
N ARG A 4 2.28 -0.87 -5.83
CA ARG A 4 3.70 -1.17 -6.07
C ARG A 4 4.40 -1.39 -4.74
N ALA A 5 5.28 -2.38 -4.68
CA ALA A 5 6.09 -2.66 -3.51
C ALA A 5 7.55 -2.85 -3.92
N TRP A 6 8.46 -2.26 -3.15
CA TRP A 6 9.89 -2.42 -3.37
C TRP A 6 10.63 -2.58 -2.05
N LEU A 7 11.62 -3.44 -2.07
CA LEU A 7 12.53 -3.65 -0.95
C LEU A 7 13.48 -2.45 -0.87
N GLU A 8 13.40 -1.68 0.21
CA GLU A 8 14.28 -0.53 0.46
C GLU A 8 15.63 -0.93 1.07
N GLY A 9 15.75 -2.18 1.49
CA GLY A 9 16.89 -2.73 2.19
C GLY A 9 16.47 -3.46 3.46
N GLY A 10 17.44 -3.84 4.28
CA GLY A 10 17.20 -4.57 5.53
C GLY A 10 17.94 -5.89 5.59
N LYS A 11 17.90 -6.52 6.76
CA LYS A 11 18.46 -7.86 6.97
C LYS A 11 17.41 -8.90 6.58
N PRO A 12 17.77 -10.15 6.26
CA PRO A 12 16.78 -11.21 5.98
C PRO A 12 15.71 -11.39 7.06
N GLN A 13 16.03 -11.02 8.30
CA GLN A 13 15.15 -11.10 9.47
C GLN A 13 14.38 -9.78 9.75
N ALA A 14 14.69 -8.72 9.01
CA ALA A 14 14.15 -7.37 9.19
C ALA A 14 14.20 -6.61 7.85
N LEU A 15 13.45 -7.11 6.89
CA LEU A 15 13.31 -6.50 5.57
C LEU A 15 12.48 -5.21 5.71
N ARG A 16 12.86 -4.17 4.97
CA ARG A 16 12.11 -2.92 4.90
C ARG A 16 11.51 -2.80 3.50
N VAL A 17 10.20 -2.78 3.41
CA VAL A 17 9.46 -2.69 2.16
C VAL A 17 8.71 -1.37 2.15
N ARG A 18 8.81 -0.63 1.06
CA ARG A 18 7.92 0.52 0.80
C ARG A 18 6.84 0.08 -0.16
N VAL A 19 5.60 0.33 0.25
CA VAL A 19 4.38 0.05 -0.49
C VAL A 19 3.80 1.38 -0.93
N ILE A 20 3.53 1.53 -2.22
CA ILE A 20 2.85 2.69 -2.79
C ILE A 20 1.49 2.27 -3.34
N PHE A 21 0.48 2.98 -2.89
CA PHE A 21 -0.91 2.88 -3.30
C PHE A 21 -1.23 4.06 -4.21
N THR A 22 -1.82 3.81 -5.39
CA THR A 22 -2.22 4.89 -6.30
C THR A 22 -3.63 4.69 -6.84
N VAL A 23 -4.46 5.73 -6.69
CA VAL A 23 -5.82 5.82 -7.26
C VAL A 23 -5.84 6.98 -8.26
N GLY A 24 -6.19 6.69 -9.51
CA GLY A 24 -6.12 7.68 -10.60
C GLY A 24 -4.69 8.19 -10.83
N THR A 25 -4.55 9.47 -11.17
CA THR A 25 -3.27 10.12 -11.48
C THR A 25 -2.70 10.96 -10.34
N ASN A 26 -3.48 11.27 -9.30
CA ASN A 26 -3.10 12.29 -8.29
C ASN A 26 -2.90 11.77 -6.88
N ASP A 27 -3.46 10.61 -6.51
CA ASP A 27 -3.48 10.19 -5.10
C ASP A 27 -2.51 9.02 -4.88
N ALA A 28 -1.24 9.36 -4.62
CA ALA A 28 -0.19 8.40 -4.30
C ALA A 28 0.11 8.42 -2.80
N ARG A 29 -0.24 7.35 -2.08
CA ARG A 29 0.13 7.15 -0.68
C ARG A 29 1.28 6.16 -0.58
N SER A 30 2.25 6.46 0.28
CA SER A 30 3.41 5.60 0.51
C SER A 30 3.46 5.18 1.97
N LEU A 31 3.69 3.89 2.21
CA LEU A 31 3.86 3.31 3.54
C LEU A 31 5.13 2.45 3.58
N VAL A 32 5.87 2.53 4.66
CA VAL A 32 7.02 1.66 4.93
C VAL A 32 6.60 0.62 5.95
N VAL A 33 6.81 -0.65 5.62
CA VAL A 33 6.47 -1.80 6.46
C VAL A 33 7.66 -2.76 6.53
N SER A 34 7.73 -3.55 7.61
CA SER A 34 8.86 -4.44 7.86
C SER A 34 8.49 -5.91 8.03
N SER A 35 7.23 -6.27 7.82
CA SER A 35 6.76 -7.66 7.85
C SER A 35 5.68 -7.91 6.79
N PRO A 36 5.54 -9.17 6.31
CA PRO A 36 4.47 -9.53 5.38
C PRO A 36 3.07 -9.26 5.93
N GLU A 37 2.86 -9.45 7.23
CA GLU A 37 1.57 -9.21 7.89
C GLU A 37 1.21 -7.73 7.86
N ALA A 38 2.21 -6.85 8.05
CA ALA A 38 2.03 -5.41 7.93
C ALA A 38 1.71 -4.97 6.49
N VAL A 39 2.27 -5.64 5.47
CA VAL A 39 1.87 -5.43 4.06
C VAL A 39 0.41 -5.80 3.87
N HIS A 40 0.00 -6.99 4.34
CA HIS A 40 -1.36 -7.48 4.19
C HIS A 40 -2.37 -6.54 4.86
N ALA A 41 -2.11 -6.14 6.10
CA ALA A 41 -2.95 -5.19 6.83
C ALA A 41 -3.08 -3.85 6.10
N ALA A 42 -1.96 -3.30 5.59
CA ALA A 42 -1.97 -2.03 4.85
C ALA A 42 -2.79 -2.10 3.56
N VAL A 43 -2.68 -3.21 2.81
CA VAL A 43 -3.49 -3.43 1.60
C VAL A 43 -4.96 -3.56 1.95
N GLN A 44 -5.29 -4.31 3.01
CA GLN A 44 -6.68 -4.49 3.44
C GLN A 44 -7.32 -3.16 3.84
N THR A 45 -6.65 -2.36 4.68
CA THR A 45 -7.14 -1.02 5.06
C THR A 45 -7.35 -0.12 3.84
N TRP A 46 -6.41 -0.13 2.88
CA TRP A 46 -6.58 0.66 1.66
C TRP A 46 -7.79 0.21 0.83
N LEU A 47 -8.05 -1.09 0.72
CA LEU A 47 -9.23 -1.61 0.03
C LEU A 47 -10.53 -1.24 0.74
N GLU A 48 -10.55 -1.27 2.07
CA GLU A 48 -11.70 -0.84 2.89
C GLU A 48 -12.00 0.66 2.71
N GLU A 49 -10.98 1.51 2.70
CA GLU A 49 -11.13 2.95 2.41
C GLU A 49 -11.72 3.19 1.02
N LEU A 50 -11.37 2.37 0.03
CA LEU A 50 -11.89 2.47 -1.32
C LEU A 50 -13.31 1.91 -1.47
N GLY A 51 -13.66 0.89 -0.70
CA GLY A 51 -15.02 0.33 -0.67
C GLY A 51 -16.02 1.19 0.11
N THR A 52 -15.52 2.00 1.05
CA THR A 52 -16.33 2.94 1.85
C THR A 52 -16.46 4.33 1.21
N GLY A 53 -15.52 4.72 0.35
CA GLY A 53 -15.65 5.90 -0.51
C GLY A 53 -16.53 5.61 -1.71
N THR A 54 -17.67 6.29 -1.84
CA THR A 54 -18.54 6.25 -3.02
C THR A 54 -17.70 6.36 -4.30
N MET A 55 -17.61 5.27 -5.07
CA MET A 55 -17.00 5.28 -6.40
C MET A 55 -17.86 6.10 -7.35
N THR A 56 -17.71 7.43 -7.34
CA THR A 56 -18.20 8.29 -8.42
C THR A 56 -17.21 8.17 -9.58
N PHE A 57 -17.45 7.21 -10.46
CA PHE A 57 -16.91 7.25 -11.81
C PHE A 57 -17.52 8.46 -12.51
N SER A 58 -16.71 9.48 -12.78
CA SER A 58 -17.05 10.65 -13.60
C SER A 58 -16.61 10.41 -15.04
#